data_AF-A0AA39PPQ8-F1
#
_entry.id   AF-A0AA39PPQ8-F1
#
_cell.length_a   1.000
_cell.length_b   1.000
_cell.length_c   1.000
_cell.angle_alpha   90.00
_cell.angle_beta   90.00
_cell.angle_gamma   90.00
#
_symmetry.space_group_name_H-M   'P 1'
#
loop_
_entity.id
_entity.type
_entity.pdbx_description
1 polymer ?
#
loop_
_entity_poly.entity_id
_entity_poly.type
_entity_poly.pdbx_seq_one_letter_code
_entity_poly.pdbx_strand_id
1 'polypeptide(L)'
;MDAFSGQVSYNSDDTTSSRYSPTRILERFLLPWSPVGSVNTPEEFLKNIGRSMETKYSVESWDEFWTKTGANLKEAGLAIRDRRYMLWCMSKYRRGFPFEEFVHEPPPKKTIRGWGPSVQNGKRIRSRVHQDKSKKKRNA
;
A
#
# COMPACT_ATOMS: atom_id res chain seq x y z
N MET A 1 -21.29 25.58 -61.59
CA MET A 1 -22.30 25.18 -60.58
C MET A 1 -22.00 23.76 -60.22
N ASP A 2 -21.33 23.66 -59.10
CA ASP A 2 -20.48 22.58 -58.63
C ASP A 2 -21.24 21.54 -57.81
N ALA A 3 -20.78 20.29 -57.82
CA ALA A 3 -20.73 19.42 -56.64
C ALA A 3 -20.00 18.10 -56.99
N PHE A 4 -18.68 18.11 -56.86
CA PHE A 4 -17.85 16.89 -56.84
C PHE A 4 -17.89 16.34 -55.40
N SER A 5 -18.71 15.33 -55.13
CA SER A 5 -18.77 14.68 -53.80
C SER A 5 -17.60 13.72 -53.63
N GLY A 6 -16.45 14.26 -53.23
CA GLY A 6 -15.29 13.45 -52.83
C GLY A 6 -15.54 12.78 -51.48
N GLN A 7 -15.53 11.45 -51.44
CA GLN A 7 -15.36 10.71 -50.19
C GLN A 7 -13.88 10.75 -49.81
N VAL A 8 -13.56 11.41 -48.69
CA VAL A 8 -12.24 11.36 -48.07
C VAL A 8 -12.24 10.18 -47.10
N SER A 9 -11.46 9.15 -47.43
CA SER A 9 -11.15 8.04 -46.53
C SER A 9 -10.01 8.40 -45.58
N TYR A 10 -10.28 8.19 -44.29
CA TYR A 10 -9.40 7.99 -43.13
C TYR A 10 -7.91 8.29 -43.23
N ASN A 11 -7.38 8.99 -42.21
CA ASN A 11 -6.31 8.50 -41.33
C ASN A 11 -6.42 9.23 -39.98
N SER A 12 -6.60 8.49 -38.89
CA SER A 12 -6.58 9.03 -37.52
C SER A 12 -5.60 8.26 -36.67
N ASP A 13 -4.39 8.10 -37.19
CA ASP A 13 -3.22 7.85 -36.35
C ASP A 13 -2.61 9.21 -36.04
N ASP A 14 -3.03 9.83 -34.93
CA ASP A 14 -2.16 10.82 -34.29
C ASP A 14 -2.29 10.80 -32.77
N THR A 15 -1.17 10.39 -32.19
CA THR A 15 -0.94 10.20 -30.78
C THR A 15 -0.59 11.55 -30.17
N THR A 16 -1.55 12.26 -29.57
CA THR A 16 -1.23 13.40 -28.70
C THR A 16 -1.89 13.26 -27.32
N SER A 17 -1.10 12.70 -26.40
CA SER A 17 -0.98 13.09 -24.99
C SER A 17 -2.17 13.84 -24.37
N SER A 18 -3.10 13.10 -23.77
CA SER A 18 -3.78 13.57 -22.57
C SER A 18 -3.75 12.48 -21.52
N ARG A 19 -2.80 12.59 -20.59
CA ARG A 19 -2.76 11.80 -19.34
C ARG A 19 -3.84 12.25 -18.34
N TYR A 20 -4.93 12.87 -18.82
CA TYR A 20 -6.06 13.31 -18.02
C TYR A 20 -7.35 13.11 -18.84
N SER A 21 -7.78 11.86 -18.96
CA SER A 21 -9.16 11.53 -19.32
C SER A 21 -9.98 11.56 -18.01
N PRO A 22 -10.91 12.53 -17.81
CA PRO A 22 -11.70 12.62 -16.58
C PRO A 22 -12.69 11.45 -16.39
N THR A 23 -12.84 10.60 -17.41
CA THR A 23 -13.81 9.51 -17.46
C THR A 23 -13.35 8.20 -16.83
N ARG A 24 -12.06 8.02 -16.50
CA ARG A 24 -11.57 6.79 -15.83
C ARG A 24 -12.11 6.60 -14.40
N ILE A 25 -12.64 7.64 -13.78
CA ILE A 25 -13.25 7.55 -12.45
C ILE A 25 -14.68 6.99 -12.52
N LEU A 26 -15.38 7.17 -13.64
CA LEU A 26 -16.78 6.78 -13.81
C LEU A 26 -16.96 5.37 -14.43
N GLU A 27 -15.96 4.85 -15.13
CA GLU A 27 -16.00 3.46 -15.65
C GLU A 27 -15.90 2.40 -14.54
N ARG A 28 -15.46 2.77 -13.33
CA ARG A 28 -15.32 1.85 -12.19
C ARG A 28 -16.64 1.47 -11.51
N PHE A 29 -17.74 2.17 -11.83
CA PHE A 29 -19.05 1.96 -11.20
C PHE A 29 -20.08 1.20 -12.05
N LEU A 30 -19.76 0.86 -13.31
CA LEU A 30 -20.75 0.31 -14.26
C LEU A 30 -20.46 -1.10 -14.78
N LEU A 31 -19.40 -1.76 -14.32
CA LEU A 31 -19.23 -3.20 -14.54
C LEU A 31 -19.84 -3.95 -13.35
N PRO A 32 -20.67 -4.99 -13.55
CA PRO A 32 -20.99 -5.91 -12.48
C PRO A 32 -19.67 -6.48 -12.00
N TRP A 33 -19.27 -6.07 -10.79
CA TRP A 33 -18.03 -6.52 -10.19
C TRP A 33 -18.12 -8.04 -10.04
N SER A 34 -17.52 -8.74 -10.99
CA SER A 34 -17.26 -10.18 -10.89
C SER A 34 -16.35 -10.37 -9.67
N PRO A 35 -16.60 -11.36 -8.80
CA PRO A 35 -15.77 -11.60 -7.63
C PRO A 35 -14.35 -11.97 -8.08
N VAL A 36 -13.48 -10.97 -8.18
CA VAL A 36 -12.11 -11.15 -8.66
C VAL A 36 -11.30 -11.78 -7.52
N GLY A 37 -11.04 -13.08 -7.63
CA GLY A 37 -10.19 -13.83 -6.72
C GLY A 37 -10.93 -14.36 -5.48
N SER A 38 -11.68 -15.44 -5.64
CA SER A 38 -12.33 -16.16 -4.53
C SER A 38 -11.27 -16.85 -3.68
N VAL A 39 -10.75 -16.17 -2.65
CA VAL A 39 -10.07 -16.86 -1.55
C VAL A 39 -11.12 -17.56 -0.71
N ASN A 40 -10.98 -18.88 -0.59
CA ASN A 40 -11.94 -19.71 0.13
C ASN A 40 -11.42 -20.11 1.52
N THR A 41 -10.15 -19.83 1.80
CA THR A 41 -9.51 -20.17 3.08
C THR A 41 -9.04 -18.92 3.83
N PRO A 42 -9.14 -18.92 5.18
CA PRO A 42 -8.66 -17.83 6.01
C PRO A 42 -7.15 -17.61 5.86
N GLU A 43 -6.40 -18.70 5.67
CA GLU A 43 -4.96 -18.62 5.47
C GLU A 43 -4.56 -17.95 4.16
N GLU A 44 -5.23 -18.26 3.04
CA GLU A 44 -4.97 -17.60 1.76
C GLU A 44 -5.31 -16.11 1.85
N PHE A 45 -6.41 -15.76 2.52
CA PHE A 45 -6.75 -14.36 2.77
C PHE A 45 -5.63 -13.65 3.54
N LEU A 46 -5.13 -14.25 4.61
CA LEU A 46 -4.08 -13.67 5.45
C LEU A 46 -2.73 -13.53 4.70
N LYS A 47 -2.40 -14.49 3.83
CA LYS A 47 -1.23 -14.40 2.95
C LYS A 47 -1.39 -13.28 1.92
N ASN A 48 -2.56 -13.15 1.30
CA ASN A 48 -2.81 -12.13 0.28
C ASN A 48 -2.80 -10.71 0.83
N ILE A 49 -3.25 -10.47 2.07
CA ILE A 49 -3.20 -9.12 2.67
C ILE A 49 -1.78 -8.71 3.12
N GLY A 50 -0.84 -9.65 3.24
CA GLY A 50 0.56 -9.38 3.61
C GLY A 50 0.76 -8.85 5.04
N ARG A 51 1.84 -8.06 5.25
CA ARG A 51 2.30 -7.56 6.57
C ARG A 51 2.60 -8.67 7.60
N SER A 52 2.96 -9.85 7.11
CA SER A 52 3.20 -11.05 7.90
C SER A 52 1.99 -11.45 8.77
N MET A 53 0.77 -11.16 8.32
CA MET A 53 -0.45 -11.44 9.08
C MET A 53 -0.68 -12.94 9.29
N GLU A 54 -0.26 -13.76 8.33
CA GLU A 54 -0.28 -15.23 8.39
C GLU A 54 0.53 -15.79 9.58
N THR A 55 1.56 -15.08 10.04
CA THR A 55 2.34 -15.50 11.22
C THR A 55 1.78 -15.00 12.55
N LYS A 56 0.95 -13.95 12.51
CA LYS A 56 0.47 -13.25 13.70
C LYS A 56 -0.91 -13.71 14.14
N TYR A 57 -1.67 -14.28 13.22
CA TYR A 57 -3.04 -14.71 13.44
C TYR A 57 -3.32 -15.96 12.63
N SER A 58 -3.92 -16.96 13.27
CA SER A 58 -4.33 -18.20 12.63
C SER A 58 -5.77 -18.52 13.03
N VAL A 59 -6.57 -18.94 12.06
CA VAL A 59 -7.97 -19.35 12.22
C VAL A 59 -8.25 -20.49 11.27
N GLU A 60 -8.92 -21.52 11.77
CA GLU A 60 -9.25 -22.71 10.99
C GLU A 60 -10.59 -22.57 10.24
N SER A 61 -11.56 -21.86 10.82
CA SER A 61 -12.91 -21.71 10.25
C SER A 61 -13.11 -20.38 9.53
N TRP A 62 -13.54 -20.46 8.26
CA TRP A 62 -13.83 -19.30 7.42
C TRP A 62 -15.01 -18.49 7.93
N ASP A 63 -16.10 -19.15 8.36
CA ASP A 63 -17.29 -18.45 8.86
C ASP A 63 -16.99 -17.71 10.17
N GLU A 64 -16.24 -18.36 11.07
CA GLU A 64 -15.83 -17.72 12.32
C GLU A 64 -14.94 -16.51 12.08
N PHE A 65 -14.04 -16.58 11.09
CA PHE A 65 -13.13 -15.49 10.74
C PHE A 65 -13.89 -14.19 10.45
N TRP A 66 -15.01 -14.27 9.74
CA TRP A 66 -15.83 -13.10 9.36
C TRP A 66 -16.68 -12.53 10.50
N THR A 67 -16.90 -13.29 11.57
CA THR A 67 -17.61 -12.80 12.77
C THR A 67 -16.70 -12.12 13.79
N LYS A 68 -15.37 -12.23 13.64
CA LYS A 68 -14.43 -11.68 14.63
C LYS A 68 -14.49 -10.16 14.67
N THR A 69 -14.64 -9.62 15.88
CA THR A 69 -14.61 -8.19 16.15
C THR A 69 -13.23 -7.75 16.66
N GLY A 70 -13.00 -6.44 16.74
CA GLY A 70 -11.75 -5.91 17.28
C GLY A 70 -11.44 -6.33 18.72
N ALA A 71 -12.45 -6.71 19.51
CA ALA A 71 -12.30 -7.27 20.86
C ALA A 71 -11.72 -8.69 20.80
N ASN A 72 -12.32 -9.57 19.99
CA ASN A 72 -11.84 -10.95 19.79
C ASN A 72 -10.38 -10.96 19.30
N LEU A 73 -10.03 -10.03 18.41
CA LEU A 73 -8.67 -9.89 17.90
C LEU A 73 -7.69 -9.35 18.93
N LYS A 74 -8.16 -8.56 19.91
CA LYS A 74 -7.34 -8.09 21.03
C LYS A 74 -7.03 -9.24 21.98
N GLU A 75 -8.02 -10.08 22.25
CA GLU A 75 -7.86 -11.30 23.07
C GLU A 75 -6.91 -12.30 22.41
N ALA A 76 -6.94 -12.40 21.08
CA ALA A 76 -5.97 -13.17 20.29
C ALA A 76 -4.54 -12.57 20.28
N GLY A 77 -4.27 -11.47 20.99
CA GLY A 77 -2.92 -10.92 21.14
C GLY A 77 -2.41 -10.06 19.99
N LEU A 78 -3.22 -9.76 18.97
CA LEU A 78 -2.81 -8.91 17.84
C LEU A 78 -2.52 -7.47 18.30
N ALA A 79 -1.48 -6.85 17.76
CA ALA A 79 -1.19 -5.44 18.01
C ALA A 79 -2.27 -4.50 17.45
N ILE A 80 -2.44 -3.30 18.03
CA ILE A 80 -3.48 -2.33 17.64
C ILE A 80 -3.46 -2.02 16.14
N ARG A 81 -2.26 -1.88 15.55
CA ARG A 81 -2.08 -1.57 14.12
C ARG A 81 -2.57 -2.72 13.24
N ASP A 82 -2.25 -3.94 13.62
CA ASP A 82 -2.58 -5.14 12.85
C ASP A 82 -4.09 -5.43 12.93
N ARG A 83 -4.74 -5.21 14.08
CA ARG A 83 -6.21 -5.31 14.22
C ARG A 83 -6.95 -4.32 13.32
N ARG A 84 -6.52 -3.06 13.31
CA ARG A 84 -7.11 -2.02 12.44
C ARG A 84 -6.92 -2.35 10.97
N TYR A 85 -5.74 -2.85 10.60
CA TYR A 85 -5.43 -3.26 9.24
C TYR A 85 -6.33 -4.41 8.79
N MET A 86 -6.42 -5.48 9.59
CA MET A 86 -7.20 -6.66 9.23
C MET A 86 -8.68 -6.35 9.04
N LEU A 87 -9.29 -5.59 9.97
CA LEU A 87 -10.69 -5.19 9.84
C LEU A 87 -10.93 -4.29 8.62
N TRP A 88 -9.98 -3.43 8.28
CA TRP A 88 -10.05 -2.61 7.07
C TRP A 88 -10.00 -3.45 5.80
N CYS A 89 -9.06 -4.42 5.71
CA CYS A 89 -8.98 -5.37 4.60
C CYS A 89 -10.25 -6.21 4.46
N MET A 90 -10.78 -6.74 5.56
CA MET A 90 -12.08 -7.44 5.57
C MET A 90 -13.20 -6.55 5.03
N SER A 91 -13.23 -5.28 5.43
CA SER A 91 -14.22 -4.30 4.97
C SER A 91 -14.08 -3.95 3.47
N LYS A 92 -12.86 -4.02 2.92
CA LYS A 92 -12.58 -3.81 1.51
C LYS A 92 -12.96 -5.03 0.68
N TYR A 93 -12.60 -6.23 1.14
CA TYR A 93 -12.99 -7.49 0.52
C TYR A 93 -14.52 -7.63 0.43
N ARG A 94 -15.25 -7.33 1.50
CA ARG A 94 -16.73 -7.36 1.52
C ARG A 94 -17.40 -6.37 0.57
N ARG A 95 -16.73 -5.26 0.26
CA ARG A 95 -17.20 -4.26 -0.72
C ARG A 95 -16.76 -4.58 -2.14
N GLY A 96 -15.91 -5.57 -2.28
CA GLY A 96 -15.41 -5.99 -3.56
C GLY A 96 -14.30 -5.17 -4.17
N PHE A 97 -13.40 -4.70 -3.34
CA PHE A 97 -12.14 -4.21 -3.88
C PHE A 97 -11.20 -5.40 -4.16
N PRO A 98 -10.53 -5.47 -5.32
CA PRO A 98 -9.48 -6.47 -5.58
C PRO A 98 -8.29 -6.27 -4.63
N PHE A 99 -7.59 -7.34 -4.26
CA PHE A 99 -6.49 -7.28 -3.28
C PHE A 99 -5.36 -6.36 -3.74
N GLU A 100 -5.04 -6.37 -5.03
CA GLU A 100 -3.96 -5.58 -5.63
C GLU A 100 -4.14 -4.07 -5.41
N GLU A 101 -5.37 -3.60 -5.24
CA GLU A 101 -5.66 -2.18 -5.07
C GLU A 101 -5.39 -1.68 -3.64
N PHE A 102 -5.66 -2.50 -2.62
CA PHE A 102 -5.61 -2.04 -1.23
C PHE A 102 -4.53 -2.70 -0.39
N VAL A 103 -3.95 -3.81 -0.86
CA VAL A 103 -2.83 -4.46 -0.18
C VAL A 103 -1.58 -3.62 -0.40
N HIS A 104 -1.02 -3.14 0.71
CA HIS A 104 0.22 -2.40 0.71
C HIS A 104 1.23 -3.11 1.57
N GLU A 105 2.35 -3.46 0.96
CA GLU A 105 3.52 -3.95 1.67
C GLU A 105 3.94 -2.95 2.75
N PRO A 106 4.50 -3.44 3.88
CA PRO A 106 5.03 -2.55 4.90
C PRO A 106 6.11 -1.67 4.26
N PRO A 107 6.05 -0.33 4.46
CA PRO A 107 7.05 0.55 3.88
C PRO A 107 8.44 0.15 4.38
N PRO A 108 9.47 0.18 3.52
CA PRO A 108 10.81 -0.19 3.92
C PRO A 108 11.27 0.71 5.07
N LYS A 109 12.11 0.15 5.94
CA LYS A 109 12.68 0.90 7.05
C LYS A 109 13.46 2.09 6.47
N LYS A 110 13.14 3.29 6.96
CA LYS A 110 13.83 4.52 6.53
C LYS A 110 15.34 4.38 6.72
N THR A 111 16.10 4.69 5.68
CA THR A 111 17.55 4.80 5.76
C THR A 111 17.93 5.91 6.73
N ILE A 112 18.78 5.60 7.70
CA ILE A 112 19.29 6.58 8.66
C ILE A 112 20.36 7.40 7.93
N ARG A 113 19.97 8.55 7.38
CA ARG A 113 20.91 9.57 6.89
C ARG A 113 21.58 10.23 8.09
N GLY A 114 22.86 9.95 8.31
CA GLY A 114 23.62 10.46 9.45
C GLY A 114 23.79 11.99 9.42
N TRP A 115 24.08 12.59 10.58
CA TRP A 115 24.48 14.01 10.71
C TRP A 115 26.02 14.16 10.86
N GLY A 116 26.79 13.13 10.47
CA GLY A 116 28.21 13.00 10.77
C GLY A 116 28.50 12.17 12.05
N PRO A 117 29.78 11.99 12.43
CA PRO A 117 30.20 11.09 13.52
C PRO A 117 29.53 11.36 14.88
N SER A 118 29.03 12.57 15.09
CA SER A 118 28.36 12.95 16.34
C SER A 118 26.95 12.37 16.51
N VAL A 119 26.27 11.91 15.46
CA VAL A 119 24.91 11.34 15.55
C VAL A 119 24.80 10.09 14.68
N GLN A 120 24.84 8.93 15.34
CA GLN A 120 24.59 7.62 14.72
C GLN A 120 23.28 7.04 15.27
N ASN A 121 22.49 6.37 14.44
CA ASN A 121 21.25 5.71 14.86
C ASN A 121 20.25 6.61 15.61
N GLY A 122 20.21 7.91 15.28
CA GLY A 122 19.36 8.89 15.96
C GLY A 122 19.78 9.23 17.40
N LYS A 123 20.93 8.74 17.84
CA LYS A 123 21.51 9.03 19.17
C LYS A 123 22.76 9.89 19.01
N ARG A 124 22.86 10.98 19.78
CA ARG A 124 24.07 11.80 19.84
C ARG A 124 25.14 11.07 20.64
N ILE A 125 26.26 10.74 20.00
CA ILE A 125 27.39 10.10 20.66
C ILE A 125 28.12 11.16 21.48
N ARG A 126 28.23 10.96 22.80
CA ARG A 126 28.88 11.89 23.74
C ARG A 126 30.33 11.50 24.08
N SER A 127 30.88 10.43 23.49
CA SER A 127 32.26 10.02 23.77
C SER A 127 33.25 11.11 23.34
N ARG A 128 34.30 11.34 24.16
CA ARG A 128 35.34 12.37 23.90
C ARG A 128 36.13 12.11 22.61
N VAL A 129 36.15 10.88 22.10
CA VAL A 129 36.97 10.44 20.96
C VAL A 129 36.38 10.84 19.61
N HIS A 130 35.04 10.86 19.48
CA HIS A 130 34.33 11.21 18.22
C HIS A 130 33.92 12.68 18.13
N GLN A 131 34.42 13.53 19.01
CA GLN A 131 34.34 14.98 18.83
C GLN A 131 35.26 15.37 17.66
N ASP A 132 34.73 16.07 16.67
CA ASP A 132 35.52 16.62 15.57
C ASP A 132 36.52 17.65 16.12
N LYS A 133 37.78 17.22 16.27
CA LYS A 133 38.86 18.05 16.83
C LYS A 133 39.35 19.13 15.85
N SER A 134 38.91 19.11 14.59
CA SER A 134 39.34 20.06 13.56
C SER A 134 38.96 21.51 13.89
N LYS A 135 37.86 21.74 14.61
CA LYS A 135 37.40 23.08 15.01
C LYS A 135 38.14 23.70 16.20
N LYS A 136 38.92 22.92 16.98
CA LYS A 136 39.60 23.42 18.19
C LYS A 136 40.90 24.20 17.89
N LYS A 137 41.41 24.16 16.65
CA LYS A 137 42.71 24.77 16.28
C LYS A 137 42.66 26.25 15.85
N ARG A 138 41.55 26.96 16.02
CA ARG A 138 41.49 28.40 15.76
C ARG A 138 41.48 29.14 17.10
N ASN A 139 42.53 29.91 17.35
CA ASN A 139 42.81 30.75 18.52
C ASN A 139 43.70 30.06 19.58
N ALA A 140 44.97 29.88 19.25
CA ALA A 140 46.08 29.90 20.18
C ALA A 140 47.08 30.95 19.67
#